data_AF-A0A358IFU5-F1
#
_entry.id   AF-A0A358IFU5-F1
#
_cell.length_a   1.000
_cell.length_b   1.000
_cell.length_c   1.000
_cell.angle_alpha   90.00
_cell.angle_beta   90.00
_cell.angle_gamma   90.00
#
_symmetry.space_group_name_H-M   'P 1'
#
loop_
_entity.id
_entity.type
_entity.pdbx_description
1 polymer ?
#
loop_
_entity_poly.entity_id
_entity_poly.type
_entity_poly.pdbx_seq_one_letter_code
_entity_poly.pdbx_strand_id
1 'polypeptide(L)'
;MCSDQMSSAEAQAALATIEKVESETIASLRAPLWLITMISLLSGILTFSLAVTEGENHWALGAWLSGIALVLLVLFTRYSGRLLGIRAPLLPPSGSGKVFLVLQALFFAVVMFVGRWATLWGRPETRLEGDFPIADLPLAPYIAAVIVSVSVAYLTYHYPTNDWTKSGVSK
;
A
#
# COMPACT_ATOMS: atom_id res chain seq x y z
N MET A 1 -15.90 -46.48 -13.35
CA MET A 1 -15.82 -45.48 -14.43
C MET A 1 -16.86 -44.37 -14.30
N CYS A 2 -18.15 -44.62 -14.01
CA CYS A 2 -19.11 -43.53 -13.74
C CYS A 2 -18.96 -42.83 -12.37
N SER A 3 -18.43 -43.51 -11.35
CA SER A 3 -18.27 -42.96 -9.99
C SER A 3 -17.21 -41.86 -9.90
N ASP A 4 -16.09 -42.00 -10.62
CA ASP A 4 -14.98 -41.05 -10.58
C ASP A 4 -15.33 -39.73 -11.29
N GLN A 5 -16.15 -39.81 -12.35
CA GLN A 5 -16.62 -38.61 -13.06
C GLN A 5 -17.59 -37.78 -12.22
N MET A 6 -18.54 -38.42 -11.51
CA MET A 6 -19.44 -37.73 -10.59
C MET A 6 -18.68 -37.10 -9.42
N SER A 7 -17.71 -37.81 -8.84
CA SER A 7 -16.87 -37.29 -7.75
C SER A 7 -16.01 -36.09 -8.19
N SER A 8 -15.47 -36.12 -9.41
CA SER A 8 -14.71 -34.99 -9.98
C SER A 8 -15.57 -33.76 -10.26
N ALA A 9 -16.82 -33.97 -10.70
CA ALA A 9 -17.78 -32.89 -10.97
C ALA A 9 -18.28 -32.25 -9.67
N GLU A 10 -18.53 -33.04 -8.63
CA GLU A 10 -18.87 -32.53 -7.29
C GLU A 10 -17.69 -31.79 -6.65
N ALA A 11 -16.45 -32.27 -6.83
CA ALA A 11 -15.25 -31.57 -6.36
C ALA A 11 -15.05 -30.22 -7.09
N GLN A 12 -15.31 -30.15 -8.40
CA GLN A 12 -15.28 -28.89 -9.15
C GLN A 12 -16.41 -27.95 -8.75
N ALA A 13 -17.61 -28.45 -8.47
CA ALA A 13 -18.71 -27.64 -7.98
C ALA A 13 -18.44 -27.08 -6.57
N ALA A 14 -17.82 -27.87 -5.70
CA ALA A 14 -17.36 -27.44 -4.38
C ALA A 14 -16.23 -26.39 -4.49
N LEU A 15 -15.27 -26.58 -5.40
CA LEU A 15 -14.23 -25.59 -5.67
C LEU A 15 -14.81 -24.29 -6.22
N ALA A 16 -15.75 -24.36 -7.17
CA ALA A 16 -16.39 -23.18 -7.74
C ALA A 16 -17.25 -22.42 -6.73
N THR A 17 -17.89 -23.13 -5.79
CA THR A 17 -18.63 -22.48 -4.69
C THR A 17 -17.69 -21.89 -3.67
N ILE A 18 -16.57 -22.55 -3.33
CA ILE A 18 -15.53 -21.96 -2.47
C ILE A 18 -14.93 -20.72 -3.12
N GLU A 19 -14.60 -20.76 -4.41
CA GLU A 19 -14.03 -19.64 -5.15
C GLU A 19 -15.03 -18.48 -5.27
N LYS A 20 -16.32 -18.78 -5.48
CA LYS A 20 -17.39 -17.78 -5.46
C LYS A 20 -17.54 -17.14 -4.08
N VAL A 21 -17.60 -17.95 -3.02
CA VAL A 21 -17.70 -17.47 -1.63
C VAL A 21 -16.46 -16.69 -1.24
N GLU A 22 -15.27 -17.13 -1.65
CA GLU A 22 -14.01 -16.41 -1.45
C GLU A 22 -14.04 -15.07 -2.19
N SER A 23 -14.52 -15.01 -3.43
CA SER A 23 -14.64 -13.77 -4.20
C SER A 23 -15.66 -12.79 -3.60
N GLU A 24 -16.80 -13.27 -3.12
CA GLU A 24 -17.82 -12.46 -2.44
C GLU A 24 -17.34 -12.01 -1.07
N THR A 25 -16.59 -12.86 -0.37
CA THR A 25 -15.97 -12.55 0.92
C THR A 25 -14.83 -11.54 0.76
N ILE A 26 -13.98 -11.67 -0.27
CA ILE A 26 -12.93 -10.71 -0.64
C ILE A 26 -13.54 -9.38 -1.07
N ALA A 27 -14.65 -9.39 -1.83
CA ALA A 27 -15.38 -8.18 -2.19
C ALA A 27 -15.98 -7.50 -0.95
N SER A 28 -16.47 -8.27 0.02
CA SER A 28 -16.94 -7.77 1.31
C SER A 28 -15.80 -7.34 2.25
N LEU A 29 -14.60 -7.92 2.12
CA LEU A 29 -13.40 -7.58 2.89
C LEU A 29 -12.61 -6.40 2.31
N ARG A 30 -12.85 -6.05 1.04
CA ARG A 30 -12.08 -5.02 0.35
C ARG A 30 -12.30 -3.70 1.10
N ALA A 31 -11.22 -3.09 1.55
CA ALA A 31 -11.28 -1.77 2.16
C ALA A 31 -12.06 -0.83 1.22
N PRO A 32 -13.00 -0.03 1.74
CA PRO A 32 -13.86 0.79 0.89
C PRO A 32 -13.00 1.75 0.07
N LEU A 33 -13.36 1.99 -1.20
CA LEU A 33 -12.53 2.72 -2.16
C LEU A 33 -12.05 4.08 -1.63
N TRP A 34 -12.90 4.81 -0.89
CA TRP A 34 -12.55 6.09 -0.29
C TRP A 34 -11.40 5.99 0.73
N LEU A 35 -11.29 4.85 1.42
CA LEU A 35 -10.25 4.61 2.39
C LEU A 35 -8.92 4.29 1.69
N ILE A 36 -8.97 3.53 0.59
CA ILE A 36 -7.80 3.27 -0.25
C ILE A 36 -7.25 4.57 -0.84
N THR A 37 -8.12 5.47 -1.33
CA THR A 37 -7.69 6.76 -1.86
C THR A 37 -7.11 7.67 -0.76
N MET A 38 -7.67 7.68 0.45
CA MET A 38 -7.10 8.40 1.60
C MET A 38 -5.71 7.88 1.97
N ILE A 39 -5.52 6.56 2.09
CA ILE A 39 -4.22 5.95 2.39
C ILE A 39 -3.20 6.27 1.29
N SER A 40 -3.59 6.11 0.03
CA SER A 40 -2.77 6.44 -1.13
C SER A 40 -2.31 7.91 -1.11
N LEU A 41 -3.24 8.85 -0.93
CA LEU A 41 -2.93 10.27 -0.86
C LEU A 41 -1.98 10.59 0.30
N LEU A 42 -2.25 10.06 1.50
CA LEU A 42 -1.42 10.28 2.68
C LEU A 42 -0.03 9.66 2.54
N SER A 43 0.10 8.52 1.86
CA SER A 43 1.40 7.90 1.57
C SER A 43 2.24 8.74 0.61
N GLY A 44 1.60 9.39 -0.37
CA GLY A 44 2.24 10.38 -1.23
C GLY A 44 2.68 11.63 -0.46
N ILE A 45 1.81 12.18 0.39
CA ILE A 45 2.13 13.35 1.24
C ILE A 45 3.28 13.03 2.18
N LEU A 46 3.28 11.86 2.83
CA LEU A 46 4.37 11.42 3.69
C LEU A 46 5.70 11.36 2.92
N THR A 47 5.69 10.74 1.74
CA THR A 47 6.88 10.62 0.88
C THR A 47 7.40 11.98 0.45
N PHE A 48 6.50 12.88 0.03
CA PHE A 48 6.84 14.26 -0.32
C PHE A 48 7.46 14.99 0.87
N SER A 49 6.78 14.99 2.02
CA SER A 49 7.24 15.66 3.23
C SER A 49 8.62 15.14 3.65
N LEU A 50 8.86 13.82 3.62
CA LEU A 50 10.17 13.24 3.95
C LEU A 50 11.26 13.58 2.94
N ALA A 51 10.94 13.69 1.65
CA ALA A 51 11.89 14.07 0.61
C ALA A 51 12.34 15.53 0.72
N VAL A 52 11.51 16.38 1.33
CA VAL A 52 11.73 17.83 1.49
C VAL A 52 12.20 18.22 2.89
N THR A 53 12.04 17.34 3.87
CA THR A 53 12.41 17.60 5.27
C THR A 53 13.92 17.77 5.43
N GLU A 54 14.34 18.99 5.76
CA GLU A 54 15.69 19.38 6.17
C GLU A 54 15.61 20.34 7.36
N GLY A 55 16.51 20.19 8.33
CA GLY A 55 16.61 21.08 9.49
C GLY A 55 15.32 21.20 10.30
N GLU A 56 15.04 22.41 10.82
CA GLU A 56 13.84 22.75 11.58
C GLU A 56 12.67 23.22 10.68
N ASN A 57 12.46 22.56 9.54
CA ASN A 57 11.39 22.95 8.62
C ASN A 57 10.03 22.34 9.03
N HIS A 58 8.95 23.11 8.87
CA HIS A 58 7.57 22.67 9.08
C HIS A 58 7.15 21.44 8.25
N TRP A 59 7.87 21.09 7.18
CA TRP A 59 7.66 19.86 6.42
C TRP A 59 7.90 18.59 7.25
N ALA A 60 8.74 18.67 8.30
CA ALA A 60 8.88 17.60 9.28
C ALA A 60 7.55 17.30 9.98
N LEU A 61 6.79 18.35 10.35
CA LEU A 61 5.46 18.19 10.94
C LEU A 61 4.48 17.56 9.96
N GLY A 62 4.57 17.91 8.67
CA GLY A 62 3.80 17.26 7.59
C GLY A 62 4.06 15.75 7.51
N ALA A 63 5.33 15.34 7.62
CA ALA A 63 5.70 13.93 7.66
C ALA A 63 5.16 13.22 8.91
N TRP A 64 5.27 13.84 10.09
CA TRP A 64 4.72 13.26 11.33
C TRP A 64 3.19 13.14 11.29
N LEU A 65 2.48 14.19 10.87
CA LEU A 65 1.01 14.20 10.77
C LEU A 65 0.50 13.14 9.78
N SER A 66 1.10 13.08 8.60
CA SER A 66 0.73 12.07 7.59
C SER A 66 1.09 10.65 8.03
N GLY A 67 2.23 10.45 8.69
CA GLY A 67 2.63 9.17 9.26
C GLY A 67 1.65 8.69 10.34
N ILE A 68 1.28 9.55 11.28
CA ILE A 68 0.30 9.24 12.33
C ILE A 68 -1.06 8.93 11.71
N ALA A 69 -1.51 9.74 10.74
CA ALA A 69 -2.79 9.53 10.05
C ALA A 69 -2.84 8.19 9.31
N LEU A 70 -1.74 7.78 8.66
CA LEU A 70 -1.63 6.47 8.01
C LEU A 70 -1.73 5.32 9.01
N VAL A 71 -1.01 5.42 10.13
CA VAL A 71 -1.05 4.39 11.18
C VAL A 71 -2.47 4.26 11.73
N LEU A 72 -3.16 5.38 11.99
CA LEU A 72 -4.54 5.39 12.45
C LEU A 72 -5.51 4.80 11.42
N LEU A 73 -5.36 5.14 10.13
CA LEU A 73 -6.20 4.57 9.07
C LEU A 73 -5.99 3.06 8.93
N VAL A 74 -4.74 2.59 8.99
CA VAL A 74 -4.44 1.15 8.98
C VAL A 74 -5.07 0.48 10.20
N LEU A 75 -4.90 1.02 11.40
CA LEU A 75 -5.54 0.50 12.62
C LEU A 75 -7.07 0.47 12.49
N PHE A 76 -7.66 1.53 11.92
CA PHE A 76 -9.09 1.62 11.68
C PHE A 76 -9.56 0.51 10.73
N THR A 77 -8.88 0.26 9.60
CA THR A 77 -9.23 -0.86 8.71
C THR A 77 -9.20 -2.21 9.42
N ARG A 78 -8.22 -2.41 10.29
CA ARG A 78 -8.12 -3.66 11.07
C ARG A 78 -9.23 -3.78 12.10
N TYR A 79 -9.55 -2.67 12.77
CA TYR A 79 -10.62 -2.62 13.76
C TYR A 79 -11.99 -2.88 13.10
N SER A 80 -12.24 -2.28 11.94
CA SER A 80 -13.43 -2.56 11.11
C SER A 80 -13.48 -4.04 10.71
N GLY A 81 -12.36 -4.64 10.28
CA GLY A 81 -12.31 -6.07 9.98
C GLY A 81 -12.59 -6.96 11.20
N ARG A 82 -12.10 -6.58 12.40
CA ARG A 82 -12.39 -7.28 13.65
C ARG A 82 -13.86 -7.17 14.06
N LEU A 83 -14.49 -6.01 13.88
CA LEU A 83 -15.92 -5.82 14.12
C LEU A 83 -16.78 -6.72 13.22
N LEU A 84 -16.31 -7.00 12.00
CA LEU A 84 -16.94 -7.91 11.05
C LEU A 84 -16.60 -9.40 11.33
N GLY A 85 -15.95 -9.71 12.46
CA GLY A 85 -15.63 -11.09 12.86
C GLY A 85 -14.39 -11.68 12.18
N ILE A 86 -13.72 -10.94 11.32
CA ILE A 86 -12.55 -11.42 10.57
C ILE A 86 -11.27 -11.05 11.33
N ARG A 87 -10.64 -12.06 11.94
CA ARG A 87 -9.31 -11.90 12.58
C ARG A 87 -8.20 -11.92 11.53
N ALA A 88 -8.04 -10.83 10.77
CA ALA A 88 -6.91 -10.70 9.86
C ALA A 88 -5.59 -10.52 10.66
N PRO A 89 -4.61 -11.44 10.53
CA PRO A 89 -3.31 -11.30 11.19
C PRO A 89 -2.56 -10.05 10.70
N LEU A 90 -1.71 -9.47 11.56
CA LEU A 90 -0.99 -8.22 11.22
C LEU A 90 -0.03 -8.41 10.04
N LEU A 91 0.65 -9.55 10.05
CA LEU A 91 1.58 -10.03 9.05
C LEU A 91 0.93 -11.17 8.26
N PRO A 92 1.18 -11.26 6.94
CA PRO A 92 0.74 -12.41 6.17
C PRO A 92 1.33 -13.69 6.79
N PRO A 93 0.50 -14.71 7.06
CA PRO A 93 0.96 -15.96 7.66
C PRO A 93 1.80 -16.79 6.68
N SER A 94 1.65 -16.56 5.37
CA SER A 94 2.37 -17.23 4.30
C SER A 94 3.82 -16.74 4.18
N GLY A 95 4.73 -17.66 3.82
CA GLY A 95 6.12 -17.30 3.51
C GLY A 95 6.23 -16.37 2.29
N SER A 96 5.38 -16.57 1.28
CA SER A 96 5.28 -15.73 0.07
C SER A 96 4.84 -14.30 0.38
N GLY A 97 3.85 -14.13 1.27
CA GLY A 97 3.36 -12.80 1.66
C GLY A 97 4.41 -12.00 2.44
N LYS A 98 5.25 -12.67 3.26
CA LYS A 98 6.38 -11.99 3.92
C LYS A 98 7.41 -11.47 2.92
N VAL A 99 7.76 -12.27 1.90
CA VAL A 99 8.68 -11.84 0.83
C VAL A 99 8.09 -10.67 0.05
N PHE A 100 6.81 -10.73 -0.28
CA PHE A 100 6.11 -9.64 -0.96
C PHE A 100 6.12 -8.34 -0.16
N LEU A 101 5.83 -8.42 1.15
CA LEU A 101 5.87 -7.26 2.04
C LEU A 101 7.28 -6.67 2.16
N VAL A 102 8.32 -7.51 2.26
CA VAL A 102 9.72 -7.05 2.26
C VAL A 102 10.08 -6.38 0.93
N LEU A 103 9.66 -6.95 -0.20
CA LEU A 103 9.91 -6.38 -1.52
C LEU A 103 9.20 -5.03 -1.69
N GLN A 104 7.96 -4.91 -1.22
CA GLN A 104 7.20 -3.67 -1.22
C GLN A 104 7.86 -2.61 -0.32
N ALA A 105 8.30 -2.99 0.88
CA ALA A 105 9.03 -2.10 1.77
C ALA A 105 10.36 -1.63 1.15
N LEU A 106 11.08 -2.53 0.48
CA LEU A 106 12.32 -2.21 -0.23
C LEU A 106 12.06 -1.26 -1.40
N PHE A 107 11.03 -1.51 -2.20
CA PHE A 107 10.61 -0.61 -3.29
C PHE A 107 10.33 0.80 -2.76
N PHE A 108 9.52 0.93 -1.72
CA PHE A 108 9.21 2.23 -1.13
C PHE A 108 10.45 2.90 -0.51
N ALA A 109 11.33 2.13 0.15
CA ALA A 109 12.58 2.66 0.69
C ALA A 109 13.49 3.21 -0.42
N VAL A 110 13.62 2.50 -1.54
CA VAL A 110 14.39 2.97 -2.70
C VAL A 110 13.76 4.24 -3.28
N VAL A 111 12.45 4.27 -3.51
CA VAL A 111 11.78 5.47 -4.05
C VAL A 111 11.93 6.67 -3.12
N MET A 112 11.78 6.47 -1.80
CA MET A 112 11.99 7.54 -0.81
C MET A 112 13.45 8.02 -0.79
N PHE A 113 14.41 7.11 -0.81
CA PHE A 113 15.83 7.45 -0.76
C PHE A 113 16.28 8.18 -2.04
N VAL A 114 15.91 7.65 -3.21
CA VAL A 114 16.19 8.29 -4.51
C VAL A 114 15.48 9.63 -4.62
N GLY A 115 14.23 9.72 -4.19
CA GLY A 115 13.46 10.97 -4.16
C GLY A 115 14.17 12.04 -3.34
N ARG A 116 14.55 11.72 -2.10
CA ARG A 116 15.29 12.63 -1.21
C ARG A 116 16.66 13.01 -1.79
N TRP A 117 17.40 12.05 -2.31
CA TRP A 117 18.73 12.30 -2.85
C TRP A 117 18.70 13.16 -4.11
N ALA A 118 17.73 12.93 -5.00
CA ALA A 118 17.47 13.79 -6.16
C ALA A 118 17.00 15.19 -5.75
N THR A 119 16.24 15.33 -4.66
CA THR A 119 15.92 16.65 -4.08
C THR A 119 17.20 17.37 -3.66
N LEU A 120 18.11 16.70 -2.95
CA LEU A 120 19.36 17.29 -2.44
C LEU A 120 20.30 17.72 -3.57
N TRP A 121 20.42 16.92 -4.64
CA TRP A 121 21.27 17.23 -5.79
C TRP A 121 20.67 18.20 -6.80
N GLY A 122 19.34 18.23 -6.92
CA GLY A 122 18.65 19.18 -7.81
C GLY A 122 18.59 20.60 -7.26
N ARG A 123 19.13 20.86 -6.06
CA ARG A 123 19.12 22.17 -5.43
C ARG A 123 20.28 23.04 -5.89
N PRO A 124 20.05 24.32 -6.24
CA PRO A 124 21.13 25.26 -6.52
C PRO A 124 21.93 25.61 -5.25
N GLU A 125 23.26 25.56 -5.34
CA GLU A 125 24.23 25.64 -4.22
C GLU A 125 24.25 26.98 -3.44
N THR A 126 23.55 28.02 -3.93
CA THR A 126 23.69 29.39 -3.42
C THR A 126 22.48 29.88 -2.63
N ARG A 127 21.92 29.13 -1.67
CA ARG A 127 20.67 29.59 -1.01
C ARG A 127 20.57 29.33 0.49
N LEU A 128 20.23 30.42 1.18
CA LEU A 128 20.04 30.58 2.62
C LEU A 128 18.96 29.64 3.15
N GLU A 129 19.25 29.00 4.28
CA GLU A 129 18.30 28.24 5.11
C GLU A 129 17.02 29.05 5.32
N GLY A 130 15.92 28.58 4.73
CA GLY A 130 14.66 29.29 4.73
C GLY A 130 13.54 28.47 4.12
N ASP A 131 12.32 28.88 4.44
CA ASP A 131 11.10 28.16 4.11
C ASP A 131 10.89 28.12 2.58
N PHE A 132 10.85 26.92 1.99
CA PHE A 132 10.67 26.77 0.55
C PHE A 132 9.17 26.81 0.21
N PRO A 133 8.70 27.78 -0.59
CA PRO A 133 7.37 27.69 -1.17
C PRO A 133 7.31 26.48 -2.11
N ILE A 134 6.18 25.78 -2.09
CA ILE A 134 5.92 24.54 -2.84
C ILE A 134 6.34 24.68 -4.33
N ALA A 135 6.12 25.86 -4.92
CA ALA A 135 6.44 26.15 -6.33
C ALA A 135 7.94 26.08 -6.70
N ASP A 136 8.86 26.28 -5.76
CA ASP A 136 10.30 26.37 -6.02
C ASP A 136 11.05 25.05 -5.79
N LEU A 137 10.31 23.97 -5.46
CA LEU A 137 10.90 22.66 -5.26
C LEU A 137 11.28 21.97 -6.57
N PRO A 138 12.37 21.18 -6.57
CA PRO A 138 12.69 20.33 -7.70
C PRO A 138 11.52 19.37 -8.00
N LEU A 139 11.44 18.87 -9.23
CA LEU A 139 10.37 17.93 -9.63
C LEU A 139 10.47 16.56 -8.93
N ALA A 140 11.66 16.20 -8.43
CA ALA A 140 11.96 14.92 -7.80
C ALA A 140 10.99 14.51 -6.66
N PRO A 141 10.73 15.34 -5.63
CA PRO A 141 9.81 15.00 -4.54
C PRO A 141 8.37 14.79 -5.03
N TYR A 142 7.91 15.51 -6.05
CA TYR A 142 6.57 15.31 -6.64
C TYR A 142 6.46 13.97 -7.36
N ILE A 143 7.46 13.64 -8.18
CA ILE A 143 7.49 12.37 -8.91
C ILE A 143 7.53 11.20 -7.94
N ALA A 144 8.38 11.27 -6.91
CA ALA A 144 8.46 10.24 -5.87
C ALA A 144 7.11 10.06 -5.15
N ALA A 145 6.44 11.16 -4.79
CA ALA A 145 5.13 11.12 -4.13
C ALA A 145 4.04 10.48 -5.00
N VAL A 146 4.01 10.80 -6.30
CA VAL A 146 3.05 10.19 -7.25
C VAL A 146 3.33 8.70 -7.41
N ILE A 147 4.59 8.30 -7.57
CA ILE A 147 4.97 6.88 -7.69
C ILE A 147 4.52 6.10 -6.46
N VAL A 148 4.80 6.60 -5.26
CA VAL A 148 4.38 5.93 -4.01
C VAL A 148 2.86 5.90 -3.91
N SER A 149 2.18 7.02 -4.14
CA SER A 149 0.72 7.13 -4.06
C SER A 149 0.00 6.14 -4.99
N VAL A 150 0.40 6.09 -6.27
CA VAL A 150 -0.18 5.17 -7.27
C VAL A 150 0.14 3.72 -6.93
N SER A 151 1.38 3.43 -6.51
CA SER A 151 1.78 2.08 -6.12
C SER A 151 0.99 1.59 -4.91
N VAL A 152 0.81 2.43 -3.89
CA VAL A 152 0.01 2.12 -2.70
C VAL A 152 -1.46 1.90 -3.07
N ALA A 153 -2.04 2.74 -3.93
CA ALA A 153 -3.41 2.54 -4.42
C ALA A 153 -3.55 1.20 -5.14
N TYR A 154 -2.63 0.90 -6.08
CA TYR A 154 -2.65 -0.33 -6.85
C TYR A 154 -2.51 -1.57 -5.98
N LEU A 155 -1.53 -1.58 -5.07
CA LEU A 155 -1.22 -2.70 -4.19
C LEU A 155 -2.34 -2.93 -3.17
N THR A 156 -2.87 -1.87 -2.57
CA THR A 156 -3.98 -1.98 -1.60
C THR A 156 -5.27 -2.44 -2.29
N TYR A 157 -5.49 -2.04 -3.55
CA TYR A 157 -6.67 -2.46 -4.31
C TYR A 157 -6.57 -3.92 -4.76
N HIS A 158 -5.45 -4.36 -5.35
CA HIS A 158 -5.30 -5.71 -5.91
C HIS A 158 -4.89 -6.76 -4.88
N TYR A 159 -4.14 -6.40 -3.84
CA TYR A 159 -3.58 -7.32 -2.85
C TYR A 159 -3.94 -6.90 -1.41
N PRO A 160 -5.22 -6.90 -1.02
CA PRO A 160 -5.66 -6.41 0.30
C PRO A 160 -5.11 -7.25 1.47
N THR A 161 -4.74 -8.51 1.25
CA THR A 161 -4.17 -9.41 2.25
C THR A 161 -2.64 -9.47 2.21
N ASN A 162 -1.99 -8.77 1.27
CA ASN A 162 -0.56 -8.88 0.96
C ASN A 162 -0.08 -10.33 0.74
N ASP A 163 -0.99 -11.23 0.38
CA ASP A 163 -0.66 -12.59 0.06
C ASP A 163 -0.60 -12.76 -1.46
N TRP A 164 0.48 -13.38 -1.93
CA TRP A 164 0.62 -13.81 -3.31
C TRP A 164 -0.12 -15.15 -3.46
N THR A 165 -1.44 -15.15 -3.26
CA THR A 165 -2.23 -16.29 -3.74
C THR A 165 -2.35 -16.10 -5.25
N LYS A 166 -1.95 -17.14 -6.01
CA LYS A 166 -2.25 -17.20 -7.43
C LYS A 166 -3.77 -17.36 -7.58
N SER A 167 -4.53 -16.28 -7.48
CA SER A 167 -5.88 -16.20 -8.04
C SER A 167 -5.73 -16.16 -9.56
N GLY A 168 -5.40 -17.32 -10.14
CA GLY A 168 -5.04 -17.45 -11.55
C GLY A 168 -4.17 -18.65 -11.89
N VAL A 169 -4.44 -19.83 -11.30
CA VAL A 169 -4.07 -21.09 -11.95
C VAL A 169 -5.30 -21.98 -12.03
N SER A 170 -6.12 -21.71 -13.04
CA SER A 170 -6.71 -22.76 -13.86
C SER A 170 -7.10 -22.12 -15.20
N LYS A 171 -6.45 -22.63 -16.25
CA LYS A 171 -6.58 -22.40 -17.69
C LYS A 171 -7.78 -21.62 -18.21
#